data_AF-A0A1H5VZH3-F1
#
_entry.id   AF-A0A1H5VZH3-F1
#
_cell.length_a   1.000
_cell.length_b   1.000
_cell.length_c   1.000
_cell.angle_alpha   90.00
_cell.angle_beta   90.00
_cell.angle_gamma   90.00
#
_symmetry.space_group_name_H-M   'P 1'
#
loop_
_entity.id
_entity.type
_entity.pdbx_description
1 polymer ?
#
loop_
_entity_poly.entity_id
_entity_poly.type
_entity_poly.pdbx_seq_one_letter_code
_entity_poly.pdbx_strand_id
1 'polypeptide(L)'
;MELYSLEFAIFMAVLLAVYYGVEKIFYQSKHNEGYQWIVLTVANMIFYGLCGLTNLIYIFTTSVTTFAAGLYMSKRTERNALDKKALKNDETKSKDEIKEAKAKLKAKYMFDKRVALVIVLLINVGILAYLKYWSTIYEFFNGLGAKSVVETIEESVTETGNTIFSASSVVIPLGISFYTFQSISYLIDMYNGKYKAEKNFLKYLNFVSFFPQLLQGPINRYDQLGNQLKERHKFDLDNIHRGMLRMAYGFFKKYAIADMVSPIIIAAFRNIDSKTPGCIIVFTILLYSIEQYCDFSGGIDMVMGASKMLGIDMMENFRQPYFSKSLGEFWRRWHISLGAWMRDYIFYPVALTKPMQSLSKACKKINNKALATHLSRTLPACLANLLVFFIVGLWHGANAHFLIWGIYNGLVIALSDLFSPVFDKMVAILHINRENKYYKAFAIVRTFIVVNIGWYFDVLVNPKYSFLCLRNTFTYFKPGRFLRRLKDCAVYQQNLCLNLAFIGCIVVLIISILKERGIDPTEKLMKSPIPFRVVLYSTLIIMMLISFGLSSASSGSFMYANY
;
A
#
# COMPACT_ATOMS: atom_id res chain seq x y z
N MET A 1 -19.49 -6.54 -0.88
CA MET A 1 -19.72 -6.02 0.50
C MET A 1 -18.69 -4.93 0.79
N GLU A 2 -19.13 -3.73 1.17
CA GLU A 2 -18.24 -2.59 1.42
C GLU A 2 -17.99 -2.41 2.93
N LEU A 3 -16.83 -1.85 3.30
CA LEU A 3 -16.40 -1.68 4.70
C LEU A 3 -17.37 -0.88 5.59
N TYR A 4 -18.18 -0.03 4.96
CA TYR A 4 -19.12 0.86 5.63
C TYR A 4 -20.57 0.43 5.47
N SER A 5 -20.81 -0.75 4.90
CA SER A 5 -22.16 -1.24 4.64
C SER A 5 -22.74 -1.94 5.87
N LEU A 6 -24.07 -2.00 5.95
CA LEU A 6 -24.77 -2.72 7.01
C LEU A 6 -24.42 -4.22 6.95
N GLU A 7 -24.25 -4.78 5.75
CA GLU A 7 -23.82 -6.17 5.56
C GLU A 7 -22.46 -6.42 6.22
N PHE A 8 -21.51 -5.49 6.10
CA PHE A 8 -20.21 -5.64 6.76
C PHE A 8 -20.32 -5.59 8.28
N ALA A 9 -21.15 -4.70 8.83
CA ALA A 9 -21.39 -4.63 10.27
C ALA A 9 -22.01 -5.93 10.80
N ILE A 10 -23.00 -6.49 10.08
CA ILE A 10 -23.61 -7.78 10.42
C ILE A 10 -22.59 -8.90 10.32
N PHE A 11 -21.81 -8.95 9.24
CA PHE A 11 -20.73 -9.93 9.05
C PHE A 11 -19.74 -9.90 10.22
N MET A 12 -19.29 -8.70 10.63
CA MET A 12 -18.38 -8.54 11.76
C MET A 12 -19.00 -8.98 13.09
N ALA A 13 -20.27 -8.65 13.34
CA ALA A 13 -20.96 -9.04 14.58
C ALA A 13 -21.08 -10.57 14.68
N VAL A 14 -21.50 -11.23 13.58
CA VAL A 14 -21.59 -12.69 13.49
C VAL A 14 -20.21 -13.32 13.64
N LEU A 15 -19.20 -12.79 12.95
CA LEU A 15 -17.83 -13.28 13.04
C LEU A 15 -17.31 -13.21 14.48
N LEU A 16 -17.44 -12.07 15.16
CA LEU A 16 -16.96 -11.92 16.54
C LEU A 16 -17.69 -12.87 17.50
N ALA A 17 -19.01 -13.01 17.36
CA ALA A 17 -19.81 -13.91 18.18
C ALA A 17 -19.37 -15.38 18.02
N VAL A 18 -19.20 -15.83 16.78
CA VAL A 18 -18.76 -17.22 16.49
C VAL A 18 -17.30 -17.43 16.88
N TYR A 19 -16.43 -16.46 16.57
CA TYR A 19 -14.99 -16.52 16.82
C TYR A 19 -14.67 -16.68 18.31
N TYR A 20 -15.29 -15.86 19.17
CA TYR A 20 -15.12 -15.97 20.62
C TYR A 20 -16.00 -17.05 21.26
N GLY A 21 -17.13 -17.41 20.64
CA GLY A 21 -17.93 -18.56 21.05
C GLY A 21 -17.16 -19.87 20.93
N VAL A 22 -16.50 -20.09 19.78
CA VAL A 22 -15.64 -21.27 19.54
C VAL A 22 -14.46 -21.30 20.50
N GLU A 23 -13.84 -20.15 20.80
CA GLU A 23 -12.74 -20.06 21.76
C GLU A 23 -13.13 -20.48 23.18
N LYS A 24 -14.37 -20.17 23.59
CA LYS A 24 -14.91 -20.51 24.91
C LYS A 24 -15.38 -21.96 25.00
N ILE A 25 -15.99 -22.48 23.94
CA ILE A 25 -16.53 -23.86 23.89
C ILE A 25 -15.40 -24.88 23.71
N PHE A 26 -14.49 -24.65 22.77
CA PHE A 26 -13.42 -25.59 22.41
C PHE A 26 -12.08 -25.16 23.01
N TYR A 27 -12.04 -25.09 24.34
CA TYR A 27 -10.87 -24.64 25.11
C TYR A 27 -9.64 -25.57 24.97
N GLN A 28 -9.86 -26.85 24.67
CA GLN A 28 -8.78 -27.83 24.62
C GLN A 28 -8.00 -27.77 23.31
N SER A 29 -6.70 -27.48 23.42
CA SER A 29 -5.75 -27.85 22.38
C SER A 29 -4.34 -27.99 22.94
N LYS A 30 -3.75 -29.17 22.67
CA LYS A 30 -2.30 -29.39 22.73
C LYS A 30 -1.63 -28.33 21.82
N HIS A 31 -0.64 -27.61 22.36
CA HIS A 31 0.21 -26.65 21.63
C HIS A 31 -0.32 -25.23 21.38
N ASN A 32 -1.24 -24.71 22.21
CA ASN A 32 -1.62 -23.27 22.20
C ASN A 32 -2.35 -22.79 20.91
N GLU A 33 -2.68 -23.70 19.98
CA GLU A 33 -3.46 -23.41 18.77
C GLU A 33 -4.96 -23.55 19.06
N GLY A 34 -5.78 -22.51 18.81
CA GLY A 34 -7.24 -22.59 18.99
C GLY A 34 -7.97 -23.10 17.73
N TYR A 35 -9.27 -23.38 17.82
CA TYR A 35 -10.12 -23.66 16.63
C TYR A 35 -10.57 -22.40 15.86
N GLN A 36 -10.24 -21.23 16.40
CA GLN A 36 -10.52 -19.91 15.85
C GLN A 36 -10.00 -19.71 14.41
N TRP A 37 -8.87 -20.32 14.03
CA TRP A 37 -8.34 -20.22 12.67
C TRP A 37 -9.28 -20.85 11.62
N ILE A 38 -10.08 -21.86 12.00
CA ILE A 38 -11.08 -22.47 11.11
C ILE A 38 -12.20 -21.47 10.86
N VAL A 39 -12.69 -20.83 11.92
CA VAL A 39 -13.72 -19.78 11.85
C VAL A 39 -13.27 -18.66 10.93
N LEU A 40 -12.03 -18.17 11.10
CA LEU A 40 -11.46 -17.13 10.23
C LEU A 40 -11.38 -17.59 8.78
N THR A 41 -10.93 -18.82 8.53
CA THR A 41 -10.82 -19.35 7.17
C THR A 41 -12.18 -19.39 6.48
N VAL A 42 -13.21 -19.90 7.16
CA VAL A 42 -14.58 -19.95 6.65
C VAL A 42 -15.13 -18.54 6.43
N ALA A 43 -14.94 -17.64 7.40
CA ALA A 43 -15.39 -16.26 7.30
C ALA A 43 -14.73 -15.50 6.15
N ASN A 44 -13.43 -15.72 5.90
CA ASN A 44 -12.73 -15.16 4.74
C ASN A 44 -13.36 -15.65 3.43
N MET A 45 -13.65 -16.94 3.29
CA MET A 45 -14.27 -17.46 2.06
C MET A 45 -15.68 -16.91 1.84
N ILE A 46 -16.48 -16.81 2.91
CA ILE A 46 -17.82 -16.17 2.87
C ILE A 46 -17.68 -14.71 2.44
N PHE A 47 -16.78 -13.96 3.07
CA PHE A 47 -16.53 -12.56 2.74
C PHE A 47 -16.22 -12.38 1.24
N TYR A 48 -15.32 -13.21 0.72
CA TYR A 48 -14.94 -13.17 -0.70
C TYR A 48 -16.10 -13.55 -1.63
N GLY A 49 -16.85 -14.60 -1.30
CA GLY A 49 -18.02 -15.00 -2.06
C GLY A 49 -19.07 -13.88 -2.14
N LEU A 50 -19.31 -13.17 -1.03
CA LEU A 50 -20.23 -12.02 -0.96
C LEU A 50 -19.73 -10.77 -1.70
N CYS A 51 -18.43 -10.67 -1.99
CA CYS A 51 -17.86 -9.61 -2.82
C CYS A 51 -17.80 -10.00 -4.31
N GLY A 52 -18.05 -11.27 -4.65
CA GLY A 52 -18.07 -11.78 -6.02
C GLY A 52 -17.39 -13.13 -6.14
N LEU A 53 -18.06 -14.11 -6.76
CA LEU A 53 -17.56 -15.48 -6.89
C LEU A 53 -16.26 -15.58 -7.71
N THR A 54 -16.05 -14.67 -8.67
CA THR A 54 -14.81 -14.61 -9.46
C THR A 54 -13.59 -14.33 -8.59
N ASN A 55 -13.73 -13.57 -7.50
CA ASN A 55 -12.63 -13.29 -6.57
C ASN A 55 -12.07 -14.58 -5.94
N LEU A 56 -12.93 -15.58 -5.69
CA LEU A 56 -12.53 -16.87 -5.15
C LEU A 56 -11.60 -17.63 -6.09
N ILE A 57 -11.80 -17.52 -7.40
CA ILE A 57 -10.96 -18.19 -8.41
C ILE A 57 -9.55 -17.64 -8.35
N TYR A 58 -9.39 -16.32 -8.36
CA TYR A 58 -8.07 -15.70 -8.35
C TYR A 58 -7.32 -15.94 -7.04
N ILE A 59 -7.97 -15.76 -5.89
CA ILE A 59 -7.30 -15.98 -4.61
C ILE A 59 -6.95 -17.45 -4.40
N PHE A 60 -7.80 -18.38 -4.85
CA PHE A 60 -7.50 -19.80 -4.81
C PHE A 60 -6.31 -20.14 -5.72
N THR A 61 -6.28 -19.59 -6.94
CA THR A 61 -5.19 -19.81 -7.91
C THR A 61 -3.86 -19.30 -7.34
N THR A 62 -3.83 -18.08 -6.80
CA THR A 62 -2.64 -17.54 -6.13
C THR A 62 -2.25 -18.40 -4.93
N SER A 63 -3.21 -18.79 -4.08
CA SER A 63 -2.93 -19.60 -2.90
C SER A 63 -2.38 -20.98 -3.23
N VAL A 64 -2.96 -21.69 -4.20
CA VAL A 64 -2.51 -23.04 -4.59
C VAL A 64 -1.12 -22.99 -5.21
N THR A 65 -0.90 -22.08 -6.16
CA THR A 65 0.39 -21.98 -6.87
C THR A 65 1.53 -21.64 -5.92
N THR A 66 1.32 -20.69 -5.01
CA THR A 66 2.31 -20.26 -4.03
C THR A 66 2.51 -21.29 -2.90
N PHE A 67 1.46 -21.93 -2.42
CA PHE A 67 1.56 -23.01 -1.44
C PHE A 67 2.36 -24.20 -1.99
N ALA A 68 2.02 -24.67 -3.21
CA ALA A 68 2.68 -25.80 -3.85
C ALA A 68 4.17 -25.53 -4.10
N ALA A 69 4.52 -24.34 -4.61
CA ALA A 69 5.92 -23.96 -4.79
C ALA A 69 6.66 -23.81 -3.45
N GLY A 70 6.01 -23.29 -2.42
CA GLY A 70 6.55 -23.24 -1.07
C GLY A 70 6.93 -24.64 -0.56
N LEU A 71 5.98 -25.58 -0.59
CA LEU A 71 6.22 -26.97 -0.19
C LEU A 71 7.34 -27.62 -1.00
N TYR A 72 7.33 -27.44 -2.32
CA TYR A 72 8.37 -27.94 -3.21
C TYR A 72 9.76 -27.42 -2.82
N MET A 73 9.90 -26.10 -2.64
CA MET A 73 11.16 -25.47 -2.24
C MET A 73 11.63 -25.91 -0.85
N SER A 74 10.70 -26.11 0.09
CA SER A 74 11.01 -26.62 1.42
C SER A 74 11.52 -28.06 1.36
N LYS A 75 10.84 -28.94 0.60
CA LYS A 75 11.27 -30.33 0.38
C LYS A 75 12.65 -30.41 -0.28
N ARG A 76 12.94 -29.54 -1.26
CA ARG A 76 14.27 -29.41 -1.87
C ARG A 76 15.33 -28.97 -0.87
N THR A 77 14.99 -28.06 0.04
CA THR A 77 15.89 -27.58 1.10
C THR A 77 16.20 -28.69 2.10
N GLU A 78 15.19 -29.47 2.52
CA GLU A 78 15.35 -30.61 3.43
C GLU A 78 16.19 -31.73 2.78
N ARG A 79 15.93 -32.08 1.51
CA ARG A 79 16.73 -33.07 0.77
C ARG A 79 18.19 -32.63 0.62
N ASN A 80 18.45 -31.36 0.30
CA ASN A 80 19.81 -30.82 0.24
C ASN A 80 20.56 -30.99 1.58
N ALA A 81 19.87 -30.80 2.71
CA ALA A 81 20.47 -30.99 4.02
C ALA A 81 20.80 -32.47 4.30
N LEU A 82 19.91 -33.39 3.92
CA LEU A 82 20.11 -34.83 4.05
C LEU A 82 21.26 -35.32 3.16
N ASP A 83 21.28 -34.96 1.88
CA ASP A 83 22.32 -35.36 0.92
C ASP A 83 23.70 -34.81 1.32
N LYS A 84 23.75 -33.57 1.84
CA LYS A 84 25.00 -33.01 2.39
C LYS A 84 25.49 -33.75 3.62
N LYS A 85 24.59 -34.26 4.45
CA LYS A 85 24.92 -35.08 5.63
C LYS A 85 25.44 -36.45 5.19
N ALA A 86 24.79 -37.08 4.21
CA ALA A 86 25.25 -38.33 3.61
C ALA A 86 26.65 -38.19 3.00
N LEU A 87 26.90 -37.15 2.21
CA LEU A 87 28.22 -36.85 1.63
C LEU A 87 29.29 -36.52 2.69
N LYS A 88 28.91 -36.06 3.88
CA LYS A 88 29.86 -35.81 4.97
C LYS A 88 30.32 -37.11 5.64
N ASN A 89 29.44 -38.12 5.65
CA ASN A 89 29.66 -39.41 6.30
C ASN A 89 30.20 -40.46 5.31
N ASP A 90 30.46 -40.07 4.06
CA ASP A 90 31.02 -40.93 3.03
C ASP A 90 32.54 -41.02 3.22
N GLU A 91 33.00 -42.08 3.91
CA GLU A 91 34.42 -42.33 4.21
C GLU A 91 35.25 -42.66 2.97
N THR A 92 34.60 -42.95 1.83
CA THR A 92 35.29 -43.32 0.58
C THR A 92 35.83 -42.12 -0.22
N LYS A 93 35.46 -40.89 0.16
CA LYS A 93 35.81 -39.67 -0.60
C LYS A 93 36.76 -38.76 0.17
N SER A 94 37.70 -38.17 -0.55
CA SER A 94 38.59 -37.14 0.00
C SER A 94 37.82 -35.87 0.39
N LYS A 95 38.44 -35.05 1.24
CA LYS A 95 37.85 -33.78 1.70
C LYS A 95 37.52 -32.82 0.55
N ASP A 96 38.35 -32.79 -0.49
CA ASP A 96 38.17 -31.91 -1.65
C ASP A 96 37.04 -32.41 -2.57
N GLU A 97 36.93 -33.72 -2.77
CA GLU A 97 35.81 -34.33 -3.51
C GLU A 97 34.48 -34.09 -2.79
N ILE A 98 34.45 -34.21 -1.45
CA ILE A 98 33.26 -33.90 -0.64
C ILE A 98 32.89 -32.42 -0.80
N LYS A 99 33.86 -31.51 -0.83
CA LYS A 99 33.62 -30.07 -0.99
C LYS A 99 33.04 -29.75 -2.37
N GLU A 100 33.61 -30.32 -3.42
CA GLU A 100 33.13 -30.15 -4.79
C GLU A 100 31.73 -30.75 -4.98
N ALA A 101 31.49 -31.97 -4.49
CA ALA A 101 30.19 -32.62 -4.53
C ALA A 101 29.12 -31.80 -3.80
N LYS A 102 29.44 -31.25 -2.61
CA LYS A 102 28.54 -30.35 -1.87
C LYS A 102 28.24 -29.05 -2.63
N ALA A 103 29.21 -28.51 -3.37
CA ALA A 103 29.03 -27.32 -4.19
C ALA A 103 28.11 -27.61 -5.39
N LYS A 104 28.35 -28.70 -6.14
CA LYS A 104 27.50 -29.16 -7.24
C LYS A 104 26.08 -29.43 -6.78
N LEU A 105 25.92 -30.12 -5.65
CA LEU A 105 24.62 -30.43 -5.05
C LEU A 105 23.89 -29.15 -4.63
N LYS A 106 24.58 -28.21 -3.97
CA LYS A 106 24.01 -26.90 -3.63
C LYS A 106 23.54 -26.16 -4.90
N ALA A 107 24.33 -26.16 -5.97
CA ALA A 107 23.98 -25.49 -7.22
C ALA A 107 22.71 -26.10 -7.84
N LYS A 108 22.62 -27.44 -7.91
CA LYS A 108 21.43 -28.16 -8.40
C LYS A 108 20.18 -27.80 -7.62
N TYR A 109 20.22 -27.90 -6.28
CA TYR A 109 19.05 -27.57 -5.45
C TYR A 109 18.66 -26.09 -5.52
N MET A 110 19.62 -25.17 -5.64
CA MET A 110 19.34 -23.75 -5.84
C MET A 110 18.72 -23.46 -7.21
N PHE A 111 19.14 -24.19 -8.25
CA PHE A 111 18.51 -24.13 -9.57
C PHE A 111 17.05 -24.60 -9.51
N ASP A 112 16.78 -25.76 -8.91
CA ASP A 112 15.42 -26.29 -8.73
C ASP A 112 14.52 -25.28 -8.00
N LYS A 113 15.01 -24.69 -6.90
CA LYS A 113 14.27 -23.65 -6.15
C LYS A 113 14.02 -22.41 -7.00
N ARG A 114 15.01 -21.98 -7.79
CA ARG A 114 14.90 -20.79 -8.64
C ARG A 114 13.88 -21.00 -9.75
N VAL A 115 13.87 -22.15 -10.41
CA VAL A 115 12.91 -22.48 -11.46
C VAL A 115 11.48 -22.44 -10.90
N ALA A 116 11.25 -23.10 -9.76
CA ALA A 116 9.94 -23.08 -9.11
C ALA A 116 9.49 -21.66 -8.72
N LEU A 117 10.41 -20.86 -8.15
CA LEU A 117 10.12 -19.47 -7.82
C LEU A 117 9.76 -18.67 -9.08
N VAL A 118 10.58 -18.70 -10.13
CA VAL A 118 10.36 -17.92 -11.36
C VAL A 118 9.03 -18.29 -12.02
N ILE A 119 8.71 -19.59 -12.14
CA ILE A 119 7.44 -20.03 -12.72
C ILE A 119 6.26 -19.43 -11.96
N VAL A 120 6.26 -19.51 -10.61
CA VAL A 120 5.13 -19.02 -9.83
C VAL A 120 5.07 -17.48 -9.78
N LEU A 121 6.22 -16.80 -9.83
CA LEU A 121 6.25 -15.35 -10.02
C LEU A 121 5.64 -14.96 -11.37
N LEU A 122 6.00 -15.64 -12.47
CA LEU A 122 5.45 -15.37 -13.79
C LEU A 122 3.93 -15.61 -13.85
N ILE A 123 3.43 -16.65 -13.20
CA ILE A 123 1.98 -16.92 -13.12
C ILE A 123 1.27 -15.79 -12.37
N ASN A 124 1.69 -15.46 -11.14
CA ASN A 124 0.96 -14.52 -10.30
C ASN A 124 1.11 -13.06 -10.76
N VAL A 125 2.33 -12.65 -11.14
CA VAL A 125 2.56 -11.32 -11.70
C VAL A 125 1.96 -11.21 -13.10
N GLY A 126 1.97 -12.29 -13.89
CA GLY A 126 1.34 -12.34 -15.21
C GLY A 126 -0.18 -12.17 -15.14
N ILE A 127 -0.85 -12.85 -14.20
CA ILE A 127 -2.28 -12.66 -13.92
C ILE A 127 -2.54 -11.20 -13.53
N LEU A 128 -1.79 -10.65 -12.57
CA LEU A 128 -1.95 -9.26 -12.15
C LEU A 128 -1.72 -8.27 -13.31
N ALA A 129 -0.69 -8.49 -14.13
CA ALA A 129 -0.39 -7.66 -15.28
C ALA A 129 -1.49 -7.74 -16.35
N TYR A 130 -2.00 -8.94 -16.63
CA TYR A 130 -3.13 -9.11 -17.55
C TYR A 130 -4.36 -8.33 -17.07
N LEU A 131 -4.78 -8.53 -15.82
CA LEU A 131 -5.97 -7.86 -15.28
C LEU A 131 -5.82 -6.33 -15.27
N LYS A 132 -4.61 -5.81 -15.09
CA LYS A 132 -4.36 -4.38 -14.94
C LYS A 132 -4.12 -3.63 -16.25
N TYR A 133 -3.49 -4.27 -17.23
CA TYR A 133 -3.00 -3.59 -18.43
C TYR A 133 -3.63 -4.09 -19.73
N TRP A 134 -4.41 -5.17 -19.72
CA TRP A 134 -4.97 -5.73 -20.95
C TRP A 134 -5.77 -4.71 -21.75
N SER A 135 -6.64 -3.92 -21.10
CA SER A 135 -7.43 -2.88 -21.78
C SER A 135 -6.56 -1.82 -22.45
N THR A 136 -5.54 -1.30 -21.76
CA THR A 136 -4.61 -0.30 -22.32
C THR A 136 -3.78 -0.88 -23.47
N ILE A 137 -3.33 -2.13 -23.35
CA ILE A 137 -2.59 -2.83 -24.41
C ILE A 137 -3.51 -3.03 -25.63
N TYR A 138 -4.74 -3.46 -25.41
CA TYR A 138 -5.77 -3.67 -26.42
C TYR A 138 -6.08 -2.36 -27.18
N GLU A 139 -6.31 -1.26 -26.46
CA GLU A 139 -6.52 0.07 -27.06
C GLU A 139 -5.31 0.55 -27.86
N PHE A 140 -4.10 0.31 -27.38
CA PHE A 140 -2.87 0.66 -28.09
C PHE A 140 -2.76 -0.06 -29.44
N PHE A 141 -3.04 -1.38 -29.47
CA PHE A 141 -3.03 -2.15 -30.74
C PHE A 141 -4.16 -1.74 -31.69
N ASN A 142 -5.36 -1.47 -31.17
CA ASN A 142 -6.47 -0.94 -31.97
C ASN A 142 -6.16 0.42 -32.59
N GLY A 143 -5.50 1.31 -31.83
CA GLY A 143 -5.05 2.63 -32.30
C GLY A 143 -3.97 2.59 -33.38
N LEU A 144 -3.20 1.49 -33.47
CA LEU A 144 -2.17 1.27 -34.48
C LEU A 144 -2.70 0.67 -35.80
N GLY A 145 -4.02 0.49 -35.95
CA GLY A 145 -4.62 -0.04 -37.18
C GLY A 145 -4.61 -1.58 -37.28
N ALA A 146 -4.35 -2.30 -36.18
CA ALA A 146 -4.42 -3.76 -36.11
C ALA A 146 -5.85 -4.31 -35.93
N LYS A 147 -6.87 -3.63 -36.48
CA LYS A 147 -8.29 -4.01 -36.35
C LYS A 147 -8.54 -5.45 -36.82
N SER A 148 -7.91 -5.89 -37.91
CA SER A 148 -8.15 -7.21 -38.49
C SER A 148 -7.72 -8.39 -37.60
N VAL A 149 -6.61 -8.24 -36.86
CA VAL A 149 -6.15 -9.28 -35.90
C VAL A 149 -7.04 -9.31 -34.68
N VAL A 150 -7.52 -8.14 -34.25
CA VAL A 150 -8.40 -8.00 -33.08
C VAL A 150 -9.81 -8.49 -33.35
N GLU A 151 -10.39 -8.15 -34.52
CA GLU A 151 -11.70 -8.65 -34.98
C GLU A 151 -11.68 -10.19 -35.11
N THR A 152 -10.57 -10.78 -35.58
CA THR A 152 -10.40 -12.25 -35.65
C THR A 152 -10.43 -12.89 -34.25
N ILE A 153 -9.85 -12.24 -33.23
CA ILE A 153 -9.87 -12.73 -31.84
C ILE A 153 -11.26 -12.56 -31.23
N GLU A 154 -11.98 -11.49 -31.56
CA GLU A 154 -13.33 -11.23 -31.05
C GLU A 154 -14.34 -12.22 -31.65
N GLU A 155 -14.30 -12.46 -32.96
CA GLU A 155 -15.16 -13.44 -33.65
C GLU A 155 -14.94 -14.87 -33.11
N SER A 156 -13.67 -15.28 -32.94
CA SER A 156 -13.34 -16.62 -32.44
C SER A 156 -13.69 -16.87 -30.96
N VAL A 157 -13.80 -15.81 -30.15
CA VAL A 157 -14.29 -15.91 -28.76
C VAL A 157 -15.83 -15.93 -28.71
N THR A 158 -16.51 -15.22 -29.61
CA THR A 158 -17.98 -15.16 -29.65
C THR A 158 -18.68 -16.40 -30.22
N GLU A 159 -18.04 -17.19 -31.10
CA GLU A 159 -18.65 -18.41 -31.66
C GLU A 159 -18.91 -19.53 -30.62
N THR A 160 -18.26 -19.48 -29.44
CA THR A 160 -18.42 -20.52 -28.40
C THR A 160 -19.55 -20.26 -27.40
N GLY A 161 -20.37 -19.23 -27.59
CA GLY A 161 -21.61 -19.00 -26.82
C GLY A 161 -21.41 -18.70 -25.32
N ASN A 162 -20.17 -18.63 -24.84
CA ASN A 162 -19.82 -18.31 -23.46
C ASN A 162 -19.23 -16.90 -23.39
N THR A 163 -20.05 -15.90 -23.11
CA THR A 163 -19.67 -14.52 -22.80
C THR A 163 -19.00 -14.41 -21.42
N ILE A 164 -17.98 -15.22 -21.16
CA ILE A 164 -17.16 -15.16 -19.94
C ILE A 164 -16.00 -14.16 -20.11
N PHE A 165 -15.59 -13.88 -21.35
CA PHE A 165 -14.49 -12.96 -21.68
C PHE A 165 -14.95 -11.86 -22.64
N SER A 166 -15.24 -10.68 -22.08
CA SER A 166 -15.29 -9.44 -22.87
C SER A 166 -13.84 -8.95 -23.05
N ALA A 167 -13.36 -8.89 -24.30
CA ALA A 167 -12.01 -8.40 -24.59
C ALA A 167 -11.80 -6.94 -24.12
N SER A 168 -12.88 -6.19 -23.92
CA SER A 168 -12.89 -4.77 -23.56
C SER A 168 -13.10 -4.49 -22.06
N SER A 169 -13.52 -5.46 -21.24
CA SER A 169 -13.76 -5.22 -19.81
C SER A 169 -13.36 -6.42 -18.94
N VAL A 170 -12.22 -6.28 -18.27
CA VAL A 170 -11.74 -7.24 -17.28
C VAL A 170 -12.09 -6.74 -15.89
N VAL A 171 -12.91 -7.50 -15.16
CA VAL A 171 -13.23 -7.18 -13.76
C VAL A 171 -12.00 -7.44 -12.90
N ILE A 172 -11.47 -6.40 -12.27
CA ILE A 172 -10.33 -6.52 -11.35
C ILE A 172 -10.86 -7.08 -10.01
N PRO A 173 -10.37 -8.25 -9.57
CA PRO A 173 -10.81 -8.84 -8.32
C PRO A 173 -10.31 -8.06 -7.11
N LEU A 174 -11.14 -8.03 -6.06
CA LEU A 174 -10.87 -7.24 -4.86
C LEU A 174 -9.54 -7.66 -4.21
N GLY A 175 -8.67 -6.68 -3.95
CA GLY A 175 -7.44 -6.89 -3.18
C GLY A 175 -6.34 -7.67 -3.90
N ILE A 176 -6.44 -7.89 -5.23
CA ILE A 176 -5.48 -8.72 -5.96
C ILE A 176 -4.04 -8.30 -5.84
N SER A 177 -3.77 -7.01 -5.95
CA SER A 177 -2.43 -6.47 -5.74
C SER A 177 -1.87 -6.84 -4.36
N PHE A 178 -2.70 -6.71 -3.32
CA PHE A 178 -2.29 -6.92 -1.94
C PHE A 178 -1.97 -8.39 -1.66
N TYR A 179 -2.90 -9.32 -1.96
CA TYR A 179 -2.62 -10.74 -1.72
C TYR A 179 -1.53 -11.28 -2.64
N THR A 180 -1.36 -10.72 -3.85
CA THR A 180 -0.27 -11.08 -4.76
C THR A 180 1.08 -10.70 -4.15
N PHE A 181 1.23 -9.46 -3.65
CA PHE A 181 2.45 -9.03 -2.98
C PHE A 181 2.76 -9.82 -1.71
N GLN A 182 1.74 -10.14 -0.90
CA GLN A 182 1.93 -10.99 0.27
C GLN A 182 2.42 -12.39 -0.11
N SER A 183 1.76 -13.03 -1.06
CA SER A 183 2.09 -14.39 -1.52
C SER A 183 3.47 -14.46 -2.18
N ILE A 184 3.84 -13.45 -2.97
CA ILE A 184 5.17 -13.32 -3.56
C ILE A 184 6.24 -13.14 -2.46
N SER A 185 5.99 -12.28 -1.47
CA SER A 185 6.95 -12.06 -0.38
C SER A 185 7.18 -13.33 0.44
N TYR A 186 6.12 -14.11 0.69
CA TYR A 186 6.18 -15.42 1.33
C TYR A 186 7.10 -16.38 0.56
N LEU A 187 6.93 -16.48 -0.76
CA LEU A 187 7.77 -17.32 -1.62
C LEU A 187 9.24 -16.89 -1.64
N ILE A 188 9.50 -15.59 -1.78
CA ILE A 188 10.87 -15.06 -1.82
C ILE A 188 11.58 -15.27 -0.48
N ASP A 189 10.89 -15.05 0.64
CA ASP A 189 11.42 -15.29 1.98
C ASP A 189 11.79 -16.77 2.19
N MET A 190 10.96 -17.69 1.72
CA MET A 190 11.26 -19.13 1.74
C MET A 190 12.41 -19.50 0.79
N TYR A 191 12.48 -18.88 -0.38
CA TYR A 191 13.60 -19.05 -1.29
C TYR A 191 14.91 -18.63 -0.61
N ASN A 192 14.89 -17.50 0.11
CA ASN A 192 16.00 -16.97 0.91
C ASN A 192 16.25 -17.72 2.22
N GLY A 193 15.36 -18.65 2.61
CA GLY A 193 15.51 -19.47 3.81
C GLY A 193 15.18 -18.75 5.12
N LYS A 194 14.37 -17.69 5.08
CA LYS A 194 13.94 -16.94 6.26
C LYS A 194 13.04 -17.76 7.19
N TYR A 195 12.14 -18.57 6.62
CA TYR A 195 11.28 -19.50 7.35
C TYR A 195 10.88 -20.71 6.48
N LYS A 196 10.34 -21.75 7.12
CA LYS A 196 9.83 -22.97 6.45
C LYS A 196 8.43 -22.76 5.88
N ALA A 197 8.05 -23.63 4.94
CA ALA A 197 6.70 -23.65 4.39
C ALA A 197 5.66 -23.98 5.48
N GLU A 198 4.52 -23.29 5.43
CA GLU A 198 3.29 -23.83 5.99
C GLU A 198 2.95 -25.17 5.33
N LYS A 199 2.60 -26.17 6.15
CA LYS A 199 2.25 -27.51 5.68
C LYS A 199 0.75 -27.72 5.54
N ASN A 200 -0.06 -26.89 6.20
CA ASN A 200 -1.51 -26.94 6.13
C ASN A 200 -2.03 -25.86 5.15
N PHE A 201 -2.62 -26.31 4.03
CA PHE A 201 -3.14 -25.41 3.00
C PHE A 201 -4.17 -24.42 3.53
N LEU A 202 -5.08 -24.85 4.44
CA LEU A 202 -6.11 -23.97 4.98
C LEU A 202 -5.53 -22.88 5.89
N LYS A 203 -4.50 -23.21 6.69
CA LYS A 203 -3.78 -22.19 7.48
C LYS A 203 -3.04 -21.19 6.59
N TYR A 204 -2.50 -21.65 5.46
CA TYR A 204 -1.90 -20.76 4.46
C TYR A 204 -2.94 -19.89 3.75
N LEU A 205 -4.06 -20.50 3.33
CA LEU A 205 -5.18 -19.80 2.73
C LEU A 205 -5.72 -18.73 3.69
N ASN A 206 -5.81 -19.01 4.99
CA ASN A 206 -6.20 -18.02 6.00
C ASN A 206 -5.29 -16.78 5.98
N PHE A 207 -3.98 -16.96 5.81
CA PHE A 207 -3.02 -15.86 5.68
C PHE A 207 -3.27 -15.04 4.41
N VAL A 208 -3.38 -15.69 3.25
CA VAL A 208 -3.57 -15.02 1.96
C VAL A 208 -4.93 -14.32 1.87
N SER A 209 -5.96 -14.92 2.48
CA SER A 209 -7.37 -14.49 2.37
C SER A 209 -7.90 -13.68 3.54
N PHE A 210 -7.05 -13.30 4.50
CA PHE A 210 -7.49 -12.53 5.68
C PHE A 210 -8.19 -11.22 5.27
N PHE A 211 -9.52 -11.21 5.37
CA PHE A 211 -10.36 -10.18 4.74
C PHE A 211 -10.03 -8.73 5.13
N PRO A 212 -9.59 -8.39 6.37
CA PRO A 212 -9.23 -7.01 6.69
C PRO A 212 -8.10 -6.49 5.82
N GLN A 213 -7.19 -7.36 5.37
CA GLN A 213 -6.06 -6.93 4.56
C GLN A 213 -6.42 -6.59 3.13
N LEU A 214 -7.57 -7.07 2.66
CA LEU A 214 -7.82 -7.21 1.23
C LEU A 214 -8.79 -6.16 0.71
N LEU A 215 -9.52 -5.51 1.61
CA LEU A 215 -10.31 -4.32 1.30
C LEU A 215 -9.42 -3.10 1.05
N GLN A 216 -8.31 -2.99 1.79
CA GLN A 216 -7.33 -1.90 1.73
C GLN A 216 -6.22 -2.00 2.78
N GLY A 217 -6.02 -3.16 3.40
CA GLY A 217 -5.16 -3.25 4.57
C GLY A 217 -3.67 -3.27 4.25
N PRO A 218 -2.84 -3.22 5.31
CA PRO A 218 -1.39 -3.26 5.14
C PRO A 218 -0.95 -4.56 4.45
N ILE A 219 0.11 -4.48 3.65
CA ILE A 219 0.79 -5.64 3.06
C ILE A 219 1.60 -6.33 4.18
N ASN A 220 0.93 -7.19 4.94
CA ASN A 220 1.52 -7.84 6.10
C ASN A 220 2.48 -8.96 5.70
N ARG A 221 3.48 -9.21 6.54
CA ARG A 221 4.44 -10.30 6.35
C ARG A 221 3.96 -11.59 7.02
N TYR A 222 4.31 -12.72 6.42
CA TYR A 222 3.96 -14.02 6.98
C TYR A 222 4.54 -14.27 8.37
N ASP A 223 5.78 -13.84 8.63
CA ASP A 223 6.44 -13.99 9.94
C ASP A 223 5.83 -13.11 11.04
N GLN A 224 5.09 -12.07 10.67
CA GLN A 224 4.42 -11.17 11.63
C GLN A 224 2.97 -11.58 11.88
N LEU A 225 2.26 -12.00 10.82
CA LEU A 225 0.82 -12.27 10.89
C LEU A 225 0.50 -13.77 10.99
N GLY A 226 1.27 -14.63 10.32
CA GLY A 226 0.92 -16.03 10.11
C GLY A 226 0.76 -16.83 11.40
N ASN A 227 1.51 -16.50 12.45
CA ASN A 227 1.37 -17.12 13.77
C ASN A 227 0.14 -16.60 14.51
N GLN A 228 -0.11 -15.28 14.49
CA GLN A 228 -1.30 -14.68 15.11
C GLN A 228 -2.58 -15.30 14.55
N LEU A 229 -2.63 -15.63 13.26
CA LEU A 229 -3.82 -16.25 12.65
C LEU A 229 -4.09 -17.71 13.08
N LYS A 230 -3.13 -18.36 13.73
CA LYS A 230 -3.22 -19.76 14.20
C LYS A 230 -3.40 -19.88 15.70
N GLU A 231 -2.86 -18.91 16.43
CA GLU A 231 -2.88 -18.86 17.88
C GLU A 231 -4.30 -18.61 18.41
N ARG A 232 -4.52 -19.02 19.66
CA ARG A 232 -5.77 -18.75 20.37
C ARG A 232 -5.79 -17.31 20.88
N HIS A 233 -6.88 -16.60 20.59
CA HIS A 233 -7.13 -15.22 21.02
C HIS A 233 -8.26 -15.18 22.04
N LYS A 234 -7.92 -14.87 23.30
CA LYS A 234 -8.93 -14.70 24.36
C LYS A 234 -9.79 -13.47 24.09
N PHE A 235 -11.07 -13.55 24.46
CA PHE A 235 -11.93 -12.37 24.45
C PHE A 235 -11.38 -11.31 25.40
N ASP A 236 -11.16 -10.12 24.86
CA ASP A 236 -10.64 -8.95 25.59
C ASP A 236 -11.46 -7.72 25.19
N LEU A 237 -12.18 -7.17 26.17
CA LEU A 237 -13.00 -5.98 25.98
C LEU A 237 -12.18 -4.76 25.56
N ASP A 238 -10.91 -4.64 25.99
CA ASP A 238 -10.05 -3.52 25.59
C ASP A 238 -9.77 -3.56 24.09
N ASN A 239 -9.47 -4.75 23.54
CA ASN A 239 -9.28 -4.95 22.09
C ASN A 239 -10.54 -4.60 21.30
N ILE A 240 -11.73 -5.02 21.78
CA ILE A 240 -13.01 -4.66 21.15
C ILE A 240 -13.20 -3.14 21.14
N HIS A 241 -13.00 -2.49 22.30
CA HIS A 241 -13.22 -1.06 22.45
C HIS A 241 -12.24 -0.22 21.62
N ARG A 242 -10.94 -0.56 21.65
CA ARG A 242 -9.91 0.07 20.82
C ARG A 242 -10.16 -0.14 19.33
N GLY A 243 -10.60 -1.34 18.95
CA GLY A 243 -10.97 -1.66 17.57
C GLY A 243 -12.13 -0.80 17.07
N MET A 244 -13.22 -0.71 17.83
CA MET A 244 -14.37 0.14 17.51
C MET A 244 -14.00 1.62 17.42
N LEU A 245 -13.21 2.14 18.37
CA LEU A 245 -12.76 3.53 18.33
C LEU A 245 -11.87 3.82 17.11
N ARG A 246 -11.00 2.87 16.74
CA ARG A 246 -10.17 3.01 15.54
C ARG A 246 -11.01 2.97 14.26
N MET A 247 -12.01 2.10 14.18
CA MET A 247 -12.97 2.10 13.07
C MET A 247 -13.73 3.42 12.99
N ALA A 248 -14.27 3.92 14.11
CA ALA A 248 -14.97 5.21 14.17
C ALA A 248 -14.08 6.38 13.71
N TYR A 249 -12.80 6.36 14.09
CA TYR A 249 -11.83 7.36 13.61
C TYR A 249 -11.57 7.25 12.10
N GLY A 250 -11.54 6.03 11.55
CA GLY A 250 -11.45 5.80 10.11
C GLY A 250 -12.66 6.32 9.35
N PHE A 251 -13.87 5.99 9.82
CA PHE A 251 -15.14 6.51 9.30
C PHE A 251 -15.19 8.04 9.32
N PHE A 252 -14.75 8.64 10.42
CA PHE A 252 -14.70 10.09 10.58
C PHE A 252 -13.82 10.75 9.51
N LYS A 253 -12.62 10.21 9.25
CA LYS A 253 -11.73 10.74 8.21
C LYS A 253 -12.32 10.59 6.81
N LYS A 254 -12.99 9.47 6.53
CA LYS A 254 -13.64 9.23 5.24
C LYS A 254 -14.81 10.20 5.02
N TYR A 255 -15.83 10.12 5.88
CA TYR A 255 -17.07 10.86 5.65
C TYR A 255 -16.95 12.35 5.95
N ALA A 256 -16.35 12.70 7.08
CA ALA A 256 -16.38 14.07 7.55
C ALA A 256 -15.26 14.95 6.98
N ILE A 257 -14.31 14.35 6.25
CA ILE A 257 -13.19 15.07 5.64
C ILE A 257 -13.07 14.74 4.15
N ALA A 258 -12.72 13.49 3.80
CA ALA A 258 -12.40 13.15 2.41
C ALA A 258 -13.60 13.36 1.47
N ASP A 259 -14.76 12.79 1.81
CA ASP A 259 -15.98 12.92 1.00
C ASP A 259 -16.51 14.36 0.96
N MET A 260 -16.17 15.20 1.95
CA MET A 260 -16.56 16.62 1.98
C MET A 260 -15.73 17.48 1.03
N VAL A 261 -14.46 17.15 0.79
CA VAL A 261 -13.59 17.93 -0.11
C VAL A 261 -13.63 17.41 -1.56
N SER A 262 -13.97 16.14 -1.77
CA SER A 262 -13.96 15.49 -3.10
C SER A 262 -14.78 16.23 -4.17
N PRO A 263 -16.05 16.62 -3.93
CA PRO A 263 -16.84 17.32 -4.95
C PRO A 263 -16.25 18.68 -5.37
N ILE A 264 -15.55 19.34 -4.45
CA ILE A 264 -14.89 20.62 -4.67
C ILE A 264 -13.68 20.44 -5.58
N ILE A 265 -12.91 19.38 -5.34
CA ILE A 265 -11.75 19.02 -6.14
C ILE A 265 -12.15 18.70 -7.58
N ILE A 266 -13.17 17.85 -7.74
CA ILE A 266 -13.74 17.48 -9.04
C ILE A 266 -14.24 18.72 -9.79
N ALA A 267 -14.94 19.62 -9.10
CA ALA A 267 -15.44 20.85 -9.71
C ALA A 267 -14.32 21.81 -10.11
N ALA A 268 -13.30 21.98 -9.27
CA ALA A 268 -12.19 22.90 -9.52
C ALA A 268 -11.26 22.44 -10.66
N PHE A 269 -11.18 21.13 -10.91
CA PHE A 269 -10.46 20.56 -12.04
C PHE A 269 -11.35 20.23 -13.25
N ARG A 270 -12.62 20.65 -13.22
CA ARG A 270 -13.49 20.59 -14.39
C ARG A 270 -13.09 21.70 -15.37
N ASN A 271 -12.95 21.36 -16.65
CA ASN A 271 -12.66 22.31 -17.75
C ASN A 271 -11.38 23.14 -17.55
N ILE A 272 -10.27 22.50 -17.18
CA ILE A 272 -8.96 23.16 -17.03
C ILE A 272 -8.49 23.75 -18.36
N ASP A 273 -8.03 25.01 -18.31
CA ASP A 273 -7.51 25.73 -19.46
C ASP A 273 -6.32 26.65 -19.09
N SER A 274 -5.80 27.38 -20.09
CA SER A 274 -4.68 28.32 -19.91
C SER A 274 -5.03 29.56 -19.06
N LYS A 275 -6.31 29.79 -18.74
CA LYS A 275 -6.81 30.91 -17.94
C LYS A 275 -7.32 30.45 -16.57
N THR A 276 -7.08 29.20 -16.20
CA THR A 276 -7.39 28.65 -14.88
C THR A 276 -6.40 29.25 -13.86
N PRO A 277 -6.87 30.01 -12.85
CA PRO A 277 -5.98 30.70 -11.90
C PRO A 277 -5.11 29.73 -11.08
N GLY A 278 -3.83 30.03 -10.93
CA GLY A 278 -2.92 29.24 -10.10
C GLY A 278 -3.33 29.17 -8.62
N CYS A 279 -3.99 30.20 -8.08
CA CYS A 279 -4.46 30.20 -6.69
C CYS A 279 -5.52 29.13 -6.41
N ILE A 280 -6.46 28.91 -7.33
CA ILE A 280 -7.46 27.85 -7.19
C ILE A 280 -6.80 26.48 -7.36
N ILE A 281 -5.86 26.34 -8.30
CA ILE A 281 -5.09 25.11 -8.50
C ILE A 281 -4.34 24.70 -7.23
N VAL A 282 -3.59 25.62 -6.61
CA VAL A 282 -2.87 25.34 -5.36
C VAL A 282 -3.83 24.92 -4.25
N PHE A 283 -4.94 25.65 -4.07
CA PHE A 283 -5.95 25.29 -3.09
C PHE A 283 -6.52 23.89 -3.33
N THR A 284 -6.85 23.56 -4.57
CA THR A 284 -7.36 22.23 -4.95
C THR A 284 -6.35 21.12 -4.70
N ILE A 285 -5.05 21.34 -4.96
CA ILE A 285 -4.00 20.37 -4.66
C ILE A 285 -3.87 20.14 -3.15
N LEU A 286 -4.01 21.19 -2.33
CA LEU A 286 -4.02 21.07 -0.87
C LEU A 286 -5.24 20.28 -0.39
N LEU A 287 -6.42 20.52 -0.96
CA LEU A 287 -7.62 19.73 -0.69
C LEU A 287 -7.42 18.26 -1.09
N TYR A 288 -6.81 18.00 -2.24
CA TYR A 288 -6.51 16.64 -2.68
C TYR A 288 -5.54 15.93 -1.73
N SER A 289 -4.54 16.62 -1.19
CA SER A 289 -3.64 16.08 -0.16
C SER A 289 -4.44 15.62 1.09
N ILE A 290 -5.44 16.42 1.49
CA ILE A 290 -6.34 16.09 2.60
C ILE A 290 -7.23 14.89 2.26
N GLU A 291 -7.90 14.91 1.10
CA GLU A 291 -8.73 13.81 0.60
C GLU A 291 -7.92 12.51 0.59
N GLN A 292 -6.75 12.55 -0.05
CA GLN A 292 -5.90 11.40 -0.26
C GLN A 292 -5.45 10.76 1.06
N TYR A 293 -5.02 11.58 2.00
CA TYR A 293 -4.62 11.09 3.31
C TYR A 293 -5.81 10.57 4.11
N CYS A 294 -6.92 11.28 4.15
CA CYS A 294 -8.05 10.96 5.03
C CYS A 294 -8.86 9.75 4.52
N ASP A 295 -9.02 9.61 3.20
CA ASP A 295 -9.66 8.46 2.59
C ASP A 295 -8.81 7.20 2.82
N PHE A 296 -7.53 7.23 2.41
CA PHE A 296 -6.71 6.03 2.45
C PHE A 296 -6.32 5.64 3.87
N SER A 297 -5.87 6.59 4.70
CA SER A 297 -5.61 6.28 6.10
C SER A 297 -6.91 5.96 6.86
N GLY A 298 -8.06 6.46 6.42
CA GLY A 298 -9.38 6.12 6.95
C GLY A 298 -9.70 4.65 6.75
N GLY A 299 -9.60 4.19 5.50
CA GLY A 299 -9.77 2.77 5.15
C GLY A 299 -8.83 1.86 5.93
N ILE A 300 -7.54 2.23 6.04
CA ILE A 300 -6.56 1.51 6.87
C ILE A 300 -6.98 1.43 8.34
N ASP A 301 -7.42 2.54 8.94
CA ASP A 301 -7.83 2.55 10.35
C ASP A 301 -9.06 1.66 10.58
N MET A 302 -9.98 1.59 9.62
CA MET A 302 -11.15 0.71 9.70
C MET A 302 -10.76 -0.77 9.68
N VAL A 303 -9.92 -1.19 8.73
CA VAL A 303 -9.48 -2.59 8.67
C VAL A 303 -8.58 -2.98 9.84
N MET A 304 -7.73 -2.07 10.31
CA MET A 304 -6.92 -2.28 11.51
C MET A 304 -7.79 -2.37 12.76
N GLY A 305 -8.88 -1.59 12.83
CA GLY A 305 -9.86 -1.69 13.90
C GLY A 305 -10.61 -3.03 13.89
N ALA A 306 -11.06 -3.48 12.72
CA ALA A 306 -11.70 -4.80 12.56
C ALA A 306 -10.77 -5.95 12.97
N SER A 307 -9.50 -5.90 12.55
CA SER A 307 -8.48 -6.88 12.96
C SER A 307 -8.20 -6.84 14.46
N LYS A 308 -8.13 -5.64 15.05
CA LYS A 308 -7.88 -5.47 16.49
C LYS A 308 -8.99 -6.08 17.34
N MET A 309 -10.26 -5.99 16.90
CA MET A 309 -11.39 -6.66 17.56
C MET A 309 -11.29 -8.19 17.54
N LEU A 310 -10.47 -8.78 16.67
CA LEU A 310 -10.19 -10.22 16.64
C LEU A 310 -8.94 -10.59 17.46
N GLY A 311 -8.28 -9.63 18.11
CA GLY A 311 -7.01 -9.84 18.82
C GLY A 311 -5.78 -9.88 17.89
N ILE A 312 -5.93 -9.56 16.60
CA ILE A 312 -4.86 -9.66 15.60
C ILE A 312 -4.31 -8.26 15.30
N ASP A 313 -3.03 -8.07 15.56
CA ASP A 313 -2.32 -6.81 15.34
C ASP A 313 -1.66 -6.77 13.95
N MET A 314 -2.15 -5.86 13.10
CA MET A 314 -1.56 -5.57 11.78
C MET A 314 -0.50 -4.48 11.85
N MET A 315 0.41 -4.46 10.87
CA MET A 315 1.40 -3.39 10.73
C MET A 315 0.75 -2.02 10.50
N GLU A 316 1.22 -0.98 11.20
CA GLU A 316 0.83 0.41 10.93
C GLU A 316 1.22 0.85 9.51
N ASN A 317 0.28 1.42 8.75
CA ASN A 317 0.54 1.89 7.39
C ASN A 317 0.80 3.41 7.31
N PHE A 318 0.43 4.18 8.34
CA PHE A 318 0.60 5.63 8.38
C PHE A 318 1.11 6.14 9.73
N ARG A 319 2.08 7.07 9.71
CA ARG A 319 2.65 7.72 10.91
C ARG A 319 2.88 9.22 10.67
N GLN A 320 1.80 10.01 10.75
CA GLN A 320 1.83 11.48 10.65
C GLN A 320 2.76 11.97 9.51
N PRO A 321 2.53 11.55 8.25
CA PRO A 321 3.48 11.76 7.16
C PRO A 321 3.77 13.24 6.88
N TYR A 322 2.80 14.13 7.08
CA TYR A 322 2.99 15.57 6.86
C TYR A 322 3.84 16.29 7.93
N PHE A 323 4.27 15.60 9.00
CA PHE A 323 5.28 16.10 9.95
C PHE A 323 6.73 15.75 9.54
N SER A 324 6.92 15.15 8.36
CA SER A 324 8.23 14.72 7.88
C SER A 324 9.13 15.89 7.50
N LYS A 325 10.41 15.80 7.89
CA LYS A 325 11.44 16.83 7.61
C LYS A 325 12.22 16.54 6.34
N SER A 326 12.00 15.39 5.71
CA SER A 326 12.66 14.97 4.47
C SER A 326 11.73 14.07 3.65
N LEU A 327 12.00 13.95 2.34
CA LEU A 327 11.21 13.08 1.45
C LEU A 327 11.34 11.61 1.82
N GLY A 328 12.55 11.15 2.16
CA GLY A 328 12.75 9.78 2.63
C GLY A 328 12.01 9.50 3.95
N GLU A 329 11.87 10.49 4.83
CA GLU A 329 11.04 10.36 6.04
C GLU A 329 9.54 10.30 5.70
N PHE A 330 9.07 11.12 4.75
CA PHE A 330 7.68 11.10 4.28
C PHE A 330 7.27 9.70 3.80
N TRP A 331 8.05 9.10 2.89
CA TRP A 331 7.75 7.76 2.36
C TRP A 331 7.98 6.62 3.35
N ARG A 332 8.70 6.85 4.46
CA ARG A 332 8.75 5.91 5.59
C ARG A 332 7.58 6.05 6.57
N ARG A 333 6.75 7.08 6.41
CA ARG A 333 5.58 7.39 7.22
C ARG A 333 4.26 7.30 6.44
N TRP A 334 4.34 7.28 5.11
CA TRP A 334 3.24 7.10 4.16
C TRP A 334 3.30 5.70 3.56
N HIS A 335 2.16 4.99 3.55
CA HIS A 335 2.03 3.64 3.02
C HIS A 335 3.19 2.70 3.40
N ILE A 336 3.48 2.63 4.71
CA ILE A 336 4.66 1.99 5.31
C ILE A 336 4.83 0.54 4.84
N SER A 337 3.74 -0.23 4.74
CA SER A 337 3.83 -1.64 4.35
C SER A 337 4.31 -1.81 2.90
N LEU A 338 3.84 -0.95 1.98
CA LEU A 338 4.27 -0.95 0.58
C LEU A 338 5.71 -0.48 0.47
N GLY A 339 6.08 0.59 1.17
CA GLY A 339 7.47 1.08 1.21
C GLY A 339 8.45 0.02 1.72
N ALA A 340 8.08 -0.71 2.78
CA ALA A 340 8.87 -1.83 3.28
C ALA A 340 8.95 -2.99 2.26
N TRP A 341 7.85 -3.32 1.59
CA TRP A 341 7.83 -4.29 0.49
C TRP A 341 8.76 -3.91 -0.65
N MET A 342 8.63 -2.70 -1.19
CA MET A 342 9.51 -2.25 -2.26
C MET A 342 10.97 -2.22 -1.85
N ARG A 343 11.26 -1.81 -0.61
CA ARG A 343 12.63 -1.81 -0.07
C ARG A 343 13.22 -3.23 -0.04
N ASP A 344 12.49 -4.18 0.55
CA ASP A 344 13.01 -5.51 0.85
C ASP A 344 13.09 -6.41 -0.39
N TYR A 345 12.15 -6.28 -1.34
CA TYR A 345 12.03 -7.20 -2.49
C TYR A 345 12.45 -6.60 -3.83
N ILE A 346 12.58 -5.27 -3.94
CA ILE A 346 13.01 -4.59 -5.17
C ILE A 346 14.31 -3.80 -4.94
N PHE A 347 14.30 -2.85 -4.01
CA PHE A 347 15.42 -1.92 -3.78
C PHE A 347 16.71 -2.66 -3.43
N TYR A 348 16.74 -3.42 -2.34
CA TYR A 348 17.97 -4.11 -1.91
C TYR A 348 18.44 -5.15 -2.92
N PRO A 349 17.58 -6.03 -3.48
CA PRO A 349 17.99 -6.95 -4.52
C PRO A 349 18.63 -6.27 -5.73
N VAL A 350 18.09 -5.13 -6.18
CA VAL A 350 18.62 -4.36 -7.31
C VAL A 350 19.93 -3.65 -6.95
N ALA A 351 19.95 -2.92 -5.84
CA ALA A 351 21.11 -2.14 -5.39
C ALA A 351 22.35 -3.01 -5.12
N LEU A 352 22.15 -4.29 -4.79
CA LEU A 352 23.22 -5.26 -4.52
C LEU A 352 23.63 -6.09 -5.73
N THR A 353 23.06 -5.86 -6.92
CA THR A 353 23.46 -6.56 -8.15
C THR A 353 24.89 -6.24 -8.57
N LYS A 354 25.53 -7.13 -9.35
CA LYS A 354 26.89 -6.92 -9.87
C LYS A 354 27.04 -5.60 -10.66
N PRO A 355 26.11 -5.20 -11.55
CA PRO A 355 26.19 -3.91 -12.24
C PRO A 355 26.22 -2.72 -11.28
N MET A 356 25.36 -2.71 -10.25
CA MET A 356 25.33 -1.65 -9.24
C MET A 356 26.61 -1.61 -8.40
N GLN A 357 27.17 -2.77 -8.03
CA GLN A 357 28.46 -2.85 -7.35
C GLN A 357 29.61 -2.37 -8.24
N SER A 358 29.60 -2.70 -9.53
CA SER A 358 30.59 -2.22 -10.50
C SER A 358 30.50 -0.70 -10.69
N LEU A 359 29.29 -0.14 -10.75
CA LEU A 359 29.06 1.30 -10.78
C LEU A 359 29.66 1.98 -9.54
N SER A 360 29.39 1.44 -8.35
CA SER A 360 29.98 1.93 -7.11
C SER A 360 31.52 1.95 -7.16
N LYS A 361 32.13 0.87 -7.67
CA LYS A 361 33.60 0.77 -7.86
C LYS A 361 34.12 1.77 -8.89
N ALA A 362 33.39 2.01 -9.98
CA ALA A 362 33.76 3.00 -10.99
C ALA A 362 33.78 4.42 -10.41
N CYS A 363 32.76 4.80 -9.62
CA CYS A 363 32.71 6.09 -8.94
C CYS A 363 33.88 6.32 -7.96
N LYS A 364 34.41 5.25 -7.35
CA LYS A 364 35.58 5.36 -6.46
C LYS A 364 36.87 5.77 -7.17
N LYS A 365 36.93 5.69 -8.50
CA LYS A 365 38.11 6.11 -9.30
C LYS A 365 38.17 7.63 -9.54
N ILE A 366 37.16 8.39 -9.13
CA ILE A 366 37.12 9.85 -9.29
C ILE A 366 38.20 10.49 -8.38
N ASN A 367 38.97 11.45 -8.92
CA ASN A 367 40.09 12.10 -8.22
C ASN A 367 39.70 12.76 -6.89
N ASN A 368 38.51 13.38 -6.82
CA ASN A 368 38.03 14.00 -5.59
C ASN A 368 37.49 12.94 -4.63
N LYS A 369 38.25 12.61 -3.58
CA LYS A 369 37.94 11.56 -2.59
C LYS A 369 36.58 11.75 -1.89
N ALA A 370 36.20 12.99 -1.56
CA ALA A 370 34.93 13.28 -0.91
C ALA A 370 33.75 13.03 -1.86
N LEU A 371 33.86 13.52 -3.10
CA LEU A 371 32.87 13.30 -4.15
C LEU A 371 32.77 11.81 -4.54
N ALA A 372 33.90 11.13 -4.68
CA ALA A 372 34.00 9.71 -5.00
C ALA A 372 33.30 8.86 -3.93
N THR A 373 33.54 9.16 -2.65
CA THR A 373 32.92 8.44 -1.52
C THR A 373 31.40 8.62 -1.52
N HIS A 374 30.93 9.85 -1.73
CA HIS A 374 29.50 10.16 -1.82
C HIS A 374 28.84 9.42 -2.99
N LEU A 375 29.30 9.67 -4.22
CA LEU A 375 28.71 9.10 -5.44
C LEU A 375 28.75 7.57 -5.47
N SER A 376 29.82 6.95 -4.95
CA SER A 376 29.92 5.49 -4.90
C SER A 376 28.83 4.83 -4.04
N ARG A 377 28.25 5.57 -3.08
CA ARG A 377 27.16 5.09 -2.21
C ARG A 377 25.80 5.53 -2.74
N THR A 378 25.68 6.79 -3.14
CA THR A 378 24.39 7.39 -3.49
C THR A 378 23.92 7.03 -4.89
N LEU A 379 24.80 6.95 -5.89
CA LEU A 379 24.37 6.72 -7.27
C LEU A 379 23.67 5.37 -7.48
N PRO A 380 24.19 4.23 -6.98
CA PRO A 380 23.46 2.96 -7.07
C PRO A 380 22.12 2.98 -6.34
N ALA A 381 22.07 3.63 -5.16
CA ALA A 381 20.85 3.78 -4.39
C ALA A 381 19.81 4.65 -5.13
N CYS A 382 20.24 5.73 -5.79
CA CYS A 382 19.39 6.59 -6.60
C CYS A 382 18.76 5.83 -7.77
N LEU A 383 19.54 5.03 -8.50
CA LEU A 383 19.05 4.21 -9.60
C LEU A 383 18.06 3.14 -9.13
N ALA A 384 18.38 2.46 -8.00
CA ALA A 384 17.47 1.51 -7.40
C ALA A 384 16.17 2.17 -6.93
N ASN A 385 16.23 3.37 -6.34
CA ASN A 385 15.06 4.12 -5.91
C ASN A 385 14.21 4.60 -7.09
N LEU A 386 14.83 5.04 -8.19
CA LEU A 386 14.13 5.39 -9.42
C LEU A 386 13.33 4.21 -9.98
N LEU A 387 13.95 3.02 -10.00
CA LEU A 387 13.26 1.80 -10.42
C LEU A 387 12.11 1.44 -9.47
N VAL A 388 12.31 1.59 -8.15
CA VAL A 388 11.25 1.36 -7.16
C VAL A 388 10.05 2.26 -7.44
N PHE A 389 10.24 3.57 -7.56
CA PHE A 389 9.12 4.48 -7.78
C PHE A 389 8.50 4.34 -9.17
N PHE A 390 9.27 3.94 -10.18
CA PHE A 390 8.73 3.54 -11.49
C PHE A 390 7.76 2.35 -11.34
N ILE A 391 8.17 1.30 -10.61
CA ILE A 391 7.33 0.13 -10.34
C ILE A 391 6.11 0.51 -9.48
N VAL A 392 6.27 1.42 -8.50
CA VAL A 392 5.13 1.93 -7.70
C VAL A 392 4.15 2.69 -8.60
N GLY A 393 4.62 3.53 -9.53
CA GLY A 393 3.77 4.21 -10.51
C GLY A 393 3.00 3.24 -11.39
N LEU A 394 3.66 2.21 -11.92
CA LEU A 394 2.99 1.11 -12.61
C LEU A 394 1.97 0.41 -11.72
N TRP A 395 2.33 0.14 -10.47
CA TRP A 395 1.43 -0.46 -9.50
C TRP A 395 0.21 0.43 -9.18
N HIS A 396 0.25 1.74 -9.37
CA HIS A 396 -0.96 2.56 -9.25
C HIS A 396 -1.87 2.43 -10.47
N GLY A 397 -1.36 2.33 -11.69
CA GLY A 397 -2.25 2.15 -12.83
C GLY A 397 -1.57 2.24 -14.19
N ALA A 398 -2.33 1.89 -15.22
CA ALA A 398 -1.88 1.93 -16.60
C ALA A 398 -1.82 3.35 -17.19
N ASN A 399 -2.51 4.32 -16.58
CA ASN A 399 -2.52 5.70 -17.05
C ASN A 399 -1.15 6.36 -16.89
N ALA A 400 -0.72 7.11 -17.92
CA ALA A 400 0.60 7.72 -17.98
C ALA A 400 0.92 8.69 -16.81
N HIS A 401 -0.10 9.30 -16.20
CA HIS A 401 0.10 10.22 -15.09
C HIS A 401 0.70 9.53 -13.85
N PHE A 402 0.30 8.29 -13.54
CA PHE A 402 0.87 7.52 -12.43
C PHE A 402 2.35 7.18 -12.66
N LEU A 403 2.71 6.88 -13.91
CA LEU A 403 4.10 6.67 -14.28
C LEU A 403 4.93 7.95 -14.09
N ILE A 404 4.40 9.10 -14.53
CA ILE A 404 5.06 10.41 -14.34
C ILE A 404 5.20 10.74 -12.85
N TRP A 405 4.15 10.50 -12.06
CA TRP A 405 4.17 10.65 -10.61
C TRP A 405 5.24 9.78 -9.95
N GLY A 406 5.38 8.52 -10.38
CA GLY A 406 6.42 7.62 -9.89
C GLY A 406 7.82 8.17 -10.22
N ILE A 407 8.07 8.47 -11.49
CA ILE A 407 9.35 9.03 -11.94
C ILE A 407 9.68 10.33 -11.19
N TYR A 408 8.71 11.23 -11.02
CA TYR A 408 8.86 12.47 -10.25
C TYR A 408 9.37 12.18 -8.83
N ASN A 409 8.69 11.31 -8.08
CA ASN A 409 9.08 11.02 -6.70
C ASN A 409 10.45 10.35 -6.61
N GLY A 410 10.74 9.41 -7.51
CA GLY A 410 12.05 8.77 -7.61
C GLY A 410 13.17 9.78 -7.89
N LEU A 411 12.94 10.71 -8.82
CA LEU A 411 13.90 11.76 -9.20
C LEU A 411 14.15 12.74 -8.06
N VAL A 412 13.10 13.27 -7.43
CA VAL A 412 13.28 14.30 -6.41
C VAL A 412 14.02 13.73 -5.18
N ILE A 413 13.78 12.48 -4.80
CA ILE A 413 14.55 11.81 -3.74
C ILE A 413 16.00 11.59 -4.19
N ALA A 414 16.22 11.07 -5.40
CA ALA A 414 17.56 10.84 -5.94
C ALA A 414 18.38 12.15 -6.01
N LEU A 415 17.77 13.24 -6.48
CA LEU A 415 18.40 14.56 -6.51
C LEU A 415 18.67 15.08 -5.09
N SER A 416 17.73 14.91 -4.15
CA SER A 416 17.94 15.28 -2.75
C SER A 416 19.17 14.58 -2.15
N ASP A 417 19.36 13.30 -2.44
CA ASP A 417 20.49 12.51 -1.94
C ASP A 417 21.79 12.86 -2.67
N LEU A 418 21.76 13.06 -4.00
CA LEU A 418 22.93 13.45 -4.78
C LEU A 418 23.45 14.84 -4.36
N PHE A 419 22.57 15.80 -4.13
CA PHE A 419 22.91 17.17 -3.75
C PHE A 419 23.08 17.38 -2.23
N SER A 420 22.93 16.33 -1.40
CA SER A 420 23.06 16.46 0.05
C SER A 420 24.36 17.14 0.51
N PRO A 421 25.55 16.89 -0.08
CA PRO A 421 26.78 17.57 0.34
C PRO A 421 26.79 19.06 0.00
N VAL A 422 26.08 19.47 -1.06
CA VAL A 422 25.92 20.89 -1.43
C VAL A 422 25.04 21.58 -0.39
N PHE A 423 23.93 20.95 0.00
CA PHE A 423 23.06 21.48 1.05
C PHE A 423 23.75 21.52 2.42
N ASP A 424 24.59 20.53 2.75
CA ASP A 424 25.41 20.52 3.96
C ASP A 424 26.41 21.68 3.97
N LYS A 425 27.09 21.94 2.85
CA LYS A 425 27.99 23.10 2.70
C LYS A 425 27.24 24.43 2.84
N MET A 426 26.07 24.58 2.20
CA MET A 426 25.26 25.79 2.32
C MET A 426 24.83 26.04 3.78
N VAL A 427 24.42 24.99 4.48
CA VAL A 427 24.07 25.07 5.91
C VAL A 427 25.25 25.50 6.76
N ALA A 428 26.45 24.99 6.48
CA ALA A 428 27.66 25.38 7.19
C ALA A 428 28.03 26.86 6.92
N ILE A 429 28.02 27.29 5.65
CA ILE A 429 28.33 28.68 5.27
C ILE A 429 27.34 29.67 5.91
N LEU A 430 26.06 29.32 5.92
CA LEU A 430 25.00 30.15 6.48
C LEU A 430 24.82 29.98 8.00
N HIS A 431 25.67 29.18 8.66
CA HIS A 431 25.61 28.90 10.11
C HIS A 431 24.22 28.45 10.58
N ILE A 432 23.51 27.68 9.75
CA ILE A 432 22.13 27.25 10.04
C ILE A 432 22.14 26.12 11.07
N ASN A 433 21.56 26.37 12.25
CA ASN A 433 21.36 25.34 13.26
C ASN A 433 20.16 24.44 12.89
N ARG A 434 20.44 23.20 12.47
CA ARG A 434 19.42 22.20 12.10
C ARG A 434 18.56 21.70 13.26
N GLU A 435 19.04 21.86 14.49
CA GLU A 435 18.28 21.49 15.68
C GLU A 435 17.25 22.54 16.10
N ASN A 436 17.36 23.76 15.58
CA ASN A 436 16.43 24.84 15.84
C ASN A 436 15.01 24.47 15.36
N LYS A 437 14.01 24.78 16.20
CA LYS A 437 12.58 24.61 15.89
C LYS A 437 12.16 25.27 14.58
N TYR A 438 12.73 26.44 14.24
CA TYR A 438 12.39 27.15 13.01
C TYR A 438 12.93 26.43 11.77
N TYR A 439 14.15 25.86 11.85
CA TYR A 439 14.68 25.03 10.76
C TYR A 439 13.88 23.74 10.60
N LYS A 440 13.50 23.09 11.71
CA LYS A 440 12.63 21.90 11.68
C LYS A 440 11.27 22.23 11.04
N ALA A 441 10.65 23.36 11.39
CA ALA A 441 9.41 23.82 10.77
C ALA A 441 9.60 24.11 9.27
N PHE A 442 10.67 24.80 8.88
CA PHE A 442 11.02 25.00 7.47
C PHE A 442 11.18 23.68 6.72
N ALA A 443 11.90 22.70 7.30
CA ALA A 443 12.11 21.41 6.68
C ALA A 443 10.79 20.66 6.45
N ILE A 444 9.86 20.74 7.41
CA ILE A 444 8.50 20.19 7.30
C ILE A 444 7.75 20.89 6.16
N VAL A 445 7.69 22.22 6.15
CA VAL A 445 6.98 23.00 5.12
C VAL A 445 7.57 22.74 3.73
N ARG A 446 8.89 22.71 3.59
CA ARG A 446 9.57 22.39 2.34
C ARG A 446 9.21 20.98 1.86
N THR A 447 9.30 19.98 2.74
CA THR A 447 8.95 18.59 2.38
C THR A 447 7.48 18.48 2.00
N PHE A 448 6.59 19.16 2.72
CA PHE A 448 5.17 19.26 2.39
C PHE A 448 4.94 19.84 1.00
N ILE A 449 5.56 20.98 0.66
CA ILE A 449 5.42 21.62 -0.66
C ILE A 449 5.89 20.67 -1.77
N VAL A 450 7.06 20.05 -1.60
CA VAL A 450 7.63 19.15 -2.61
C VAL A 450 6.75 17.92 -2.83
N VAL A 451 6.20 17.31 -1.77
CA VAL A 451 5.22 16.23 -1.91
C VAL A 451 3.97 16.69 -2.67
N ASN A 452 3.46 17.88 -2.36
CA ASN A 452 2.27 18.42 -3.03
C ASN A 452 2.49 18.75 -4.51
N ILE A 453 3.71 19.06 -4.94
CA ILE A 453 4.03 19.17 -6.38
C ILE A 453 3.84 17.81 -7.06
N GLY A 454 4.17 16.70 -6.38
CA GLY A 454 3.90 15.36 -6.87
C GLY A 454 2.42 15.12 -7.16
N TRP A 455 1.53 15.62 -6.29
CA TRP A 455 0.08 15.42 -6.44
C TRP A 455 -0.53 15.99 -7.73
N TYR A 456 0.12 16.94 -8.41
CA TYR A 456 -0.31 17.40 -9.75
C TYR A 456 -0.33 16.25 -10.77
N PHE A 457 0.58 15.29 -10.64
CA PHE A 457 0.71 14.14 -11.53
C PHE A 457 -0.14 12.94 -11.07
N ASP A 458 -0.71 13.01 -9.87
CA ASP A 458 -1.56 11.95 -9.31
C ASP A 458 -3.04 12.22 -9.61
N VAL A 459 -3.52 13.42 -9.26
CA VAL A 459 -4.95 13.78 -9.36
C VAL A 459 -5.40 14.11 -10.79
N LEU A 460 -4.51 14.64 -11.64
CA LEU A 460 -4.85 15.04 -13.00
C LEU A 460 -4.52 13.92 -13.98
N VAL A 461 -5.58 13.28 -14.50
CA VAL A 461 -5.47 12.10 -15.36
C VAL A 461 -4.69 12.37 -16.65
N ASN A 462 -4.86 13.55 -17.26
CA ASN A 462 -4.14 13.91 -18.48
C ASN A 462 -2.86 14.69 -18.13
N PRO A 463 -1.67 14.17 -18.48
CA PRO A 463 -0.39 14.84 -18.19
C PRO A 463 -0.31 16.28 -18.71
N LYS A 464 -0.97 16.60 -19.84
CA LYS A 464 -1.01 17.96 -20.37
C LYS A 464 -1.61 18.94 -19.37
N TYR A 465 -2.68 18.54 -18.66
CA TYR A 465 -3.29 19.36 -17.62
C TYR A 465 -2.40 19.45 -16.37
N SER A 466 -1.70 18.39 -15.98
CA SER A 466 -0.72 18.44 -14.89
C SER A 466 0.34 19.52 -15.12
N PHE A 467 0.99 19.52 -16.29
CA PHE A 467 1.99 20.52 -16.64
C PHE A 467 1.39 21.92 -16.81
N LEU A 468 0.20 22.03 -17.38
CA LEU A 468 -0.52 23.30 -17.53
C LEU A 468 -0.83 23.93 -16.16
N CYS A 469 -1.39 23.15 -15.24
CA CYS A 469 -1.72 23.58 -13.88
C CYS A 469 -0.46 23.97 -13.10
N LEU A 470 0.61 23.18 -13.21
CA LEU A 470 1.89 23.51 -12.58
C LEU A 470 2.45 24.83 -13.14
N ARG A 471 2.40 25.03 -14.46
CA ARG A 471 2.80 26.31 -15.09
C ARG A 471 1.95 27.47 -14.58
N ASN A 472 0.63 27.36 -14.61
CA ASN A 472 -0.29 28.43 -14.19
C ASN A 472 -0.13 28.80 -12.71
N THR A 473 0.31 27.86 -11.86
CA THR A 473 0.66 28.13 -10.46
C THR A 473 1.73 29.21 -10.32
N PHE A 474 2.71 29.23 -11.24
CA PHE A 474 3.79 30.22 -11.22
C PHE A 474 3.52 31.42 -12.15
N THR A 475 2.90 31.20 -13.31
CA THR A 475 2.76 32.24 -14.35
C THR A 475 1.40 32.95 -14.36
N TYR A 476 0.37 32.35 -13.77
CA TYR A 476 -1.01 32.86 -13.80
C TYR A 476 -1.72 32.71 -12.43
N PHE A 477 -1.06 33.07 -11.33
CA PHE A 477 -1.59 32.82 -9.98
C PHE A 477 -2.93 33.54 -9.68
N LYS A 478 -3.06 34.83 -10.04
CA LYS A 478 -4.28 35.67 -9.96
C LYS A 478 -5.10 35.52 -8.64
N PRO A 479 -4.55 35.93 -7.48
CA PRO A 479 -5.20 35.76 -6.18
C PRO A 479 -6.57 36.43 -6.08
N GLY A 480 -6.75 37.61 -6.70
CA GLY A 480 -8.05 38.31 -6.72
C GLY A 480 -9.20 37.55 -7.40
N ARG A 481 -8.91 36.46 -8.13
CA ARG A 481 -9.94 35.59 -8.72
C ARG A 481 -10.30 34.39 -7.84
N PHE A 482 -9.62 34.19 -6.70
CA PHE A 482 -9.78 33.01 -5.86
C PHE A 482 -11.22 32.83 -5.39
N LEU A 483 -11.78 33.81 -4.66
CA LEU A 483 -13.14 33.72 -4.11
C LEU A 483 -14.19 33.56 -5.19
N ARG A 484 -14.02 34.23 -6.34
CA ARG A 484 -14.94 34.07 -7.48
C ARG A 484 -14.87 32.66 -8.04
N ARG A 485 -13.67 32.14 -8.31
CA ARG A 485 -13.51 30.77 -8.83
C ARG A 485 -13.97 29.71 -7.84
N LEU A 486 -13.73 29.89 -6.55
CA LEU A 486 -14.23 28.98 -5.52
C LEU A 486 -15.77 28.93 -5.53
N LYS A 487 -16.44 30.08 -5.71
CA LYS A 487 -17.89 30.14 -5.90
C LYS A 487 -18.35 29.50 -7.22
N ASP A 488 -17.61 29.67 -8.31
CA ASP A 488 -17.93 29.02 -9.60
C ASP A 488 -17.81 27.49 -9.51
N CYS A 489 -16.90 26.99 -8.68
CA CYS A 489 -16.76 25.55 -8.40
C CYS A 489 -17.86 25.05 -7.45
N ALA A 490 -18.66 25.94 -6.87
CA ALA A 490 -19.61 25.62 -5.83
C ALA A 490 -20.86 24.92 -6.37
N VAL A 491 -20.92 23.62 -6.14
CA VAL A 491 -22.19 22.86 -6.10
C VAL A 491 -22.90 23.20 -4.77
N TYR A 492 -24.24 23.11 -4.73
CA TYR A 492 -25.05 23.36 -3.54
C TYR A 492 -24.41 22.71 -2.28
N GLN A 493 -24.36 23.43 -1.14
CA GLN A 493 -23.82 23.02 0.17
C GLN A 493 -22.29 23.04 0.41
N GLN A 494 -21.43 23.47 -0.53
CA GLN A 494 -19.97 23.41 -0.34
C GLN A 494 -19.40 24.20 0.85
N ASN A 495 -19.99 25.32 1.25
CA ASN A 495 -19.51 26.05 2.45
C ASN A 495 -19.62 25.19 3.71
N LEU A 496 -20.69 24.40 3.82
CA LEU A 496 -20.87 23.46 4.91
C LEU A 496 -19.85 22.33 4.82
N CYS A 497 -19.63 21.75 3.63
CA CYS A 497 -18.63 20.71 3.42
C CYS A 497 -17.21 21.17 3.78
N LEU A 498 -16.80 22.38 3.33
CA LEU A 498 -15.50 22.95 3.69
C LEU A 498 -15.36 23.18 5.20
N ASN A 499 -16.40 23.67 5.86
CA ASN A 499 -16.38 23.89 7.30
C ASN A 499 -16.27 22.57 8.07
N LEU A 500 -17.03 21.54 7.67
CA LEU A 500 -16.96 20.20 8.26
C LEU A 500 -15.57 19.60 8.07
N ALA A 501 -15.03 19.65 6.84
CA ALA A 501 -13.68 19.17 6.55
C ALA A 501 -12.61 19.93 7.34
N PHE A 502 -12.75 21.25 7.50
CA PHE A 502 -11.82 22.07 8.26
C PHE A 502 -11.83 21.70 9.75
N ILE A 503 -13.01 21.57 10.37
CA ILE A 503 -13.15 21.09 11.75
C ILE A 503 -12.57 19.69 11.88
N GLY A 504 -12.84 18.80 10.92
CA GLY A 504 -12.28 17.46 10.90
C GLY A 504 -10.75 17.44 10.82
N CYS A 505 -10.16 18.30 9.99
CA CYS A 505 -8.71 18.47 9.90
C CYS A 505 -8.09 18.94 11.23
N ILE A 506 -8.78 19.81 11.99
CA ILE A 506 -8.32 20.22 13.32
C ILE A 506 -8.29 19.01 14.27
N VAL A 507 -9.33 18.18 14.26
CA VAL A 507 -9.38 16.95 15.08
C VAL A 507 -8.22 16.00 14.72
N VAL A 508 -8.01 15.75 13.43
CA VAL A 508 -6.89 14.92 12.93
C VAL A 508 -5.53 15.52 13.30
N LEU A 509 -5.38 16.85 13.24
CA LEU A 509 -4.16 17.55 13.64
C LEU A 509 -3.88 17.39 15.14
N ILE A 510 -4.89 17.56 16.00
CA ILE A 510 -4.77 17.37 17.45
C ILE A 510 -4.31 15.93 17.74
N ILE A 511 -4.96 14.93 17.15
CA ILE A 511 -4.61 13.52 17.30
C ILE A 511 -3.18 13.25 16.81
N SER A 512 -2.79 13.85 15.69
CA SER A 512 -1.45 13.72 15.13
C SER A 512 -0.37 14.32 16.05
N ILE A 513 -0.64 15.48 16.66
CA ILE A 513 0.27 16.11 17.62
C ILE A 513 0.40 15.26 18.89
N LEU A 514 -0.68 14.66 19.38
CA LEU A 514 -0.62 13.75 20.53
C LEU A 514 0.28 12.55 20.22
N LYS A 515 0.11 11.93 19.04
CA LYS A 515 0.93 10.80 18.58
C LYS A 515 2.41 11.18 18.43
N GLU A 516 2.72 12.35 17.86
CA GLU A 516 4.11 12.87 17.76
C GLU A 516 4.75 13.12 19.13
N ARG A 517 3.95 13.38 20.17
CA ARG A 517 4.42 13.50 21.56
C ARG A 517 4.50 12.16 22.30
N GLY A 518 4.24 11.03 21.62
CA GLY A 518 4.23 9.70 22.23
C GLY A 518 3.03 9.42 23.14
N ILE A 519 1.95 10.22 23.01
CA ILE A 519 0.72 10.06 23.80
C ILE A 519 -0.27 9.20 23.02
N ASP A 520 -0.73 8.09 23.60
CA ASP A 520 -1.83 7.28 23.03
C ASP A 520 -3.16 8.06 23.13
N PRO A 521 -3.75 8.51 22.01
CA PRO A 521 -5.00 9.27 22.03
C PRO A 521 -6.19 8.43 22.51
N THR A 522 -6.19 7.13 22.23
CA THR A 522 -7.28 6.22 22.60
C THR A 522 -7.29 6.01 24.11
N GLU A 523 -6.13 5.71 24.69
CA GLU A 523 -5.99 5.55 26.13
C GLU A 523 -6.32 6.87 26.87
N LYS A 524 -5.83 8.01 26.37
CA LYS A 524 -6.15 9.32 26.92
C LYS A 524 -7.65 9.63 26.87
N LEU A 525 -8.31 9.25 25.77
CA LEU A 525 -9.76 9.43 25.64
C LEU A 525 -10.52 8.53 26.62
N MET A 526 -10.14 7.27 26.75
CA MET A 526 -10.78 6.31 27.66
C MET A 526 -10.66 6.73 29.13
N LYS A 527 -9.56 7.38 29.51
CA LYS A 527 -9.35 7.95 30.86
C LYS A 527 -10.07 9.28 31.09
N SER A 528 -10.65 9.90 30.06
CA SER A 528 -11.37 11.17 30.18
C SER A 528 -12.73 10.99 30.88
N PRO A 529 -13.26 12.04 31.55
CA PRO A 529 -14.57 11.99 32.20
C PRO A 529 -15.68 11.52 31.25
N ILE A 530 -16.64 10.74 31.77
CA ILE A 530 -17.76 10.20 30.98
C ILE A 530 -18.53 11.30 30.23
N PRO A 531 -18.90 12.45 30.84
CA PRO A 531 -19.62 13.50 30.13
C PRO A 531 -18.85 14.02 28.91
N PHE A 532 -17.53 14.19 29.04
CA PHE A 532 -16.67 14.61 27.92
C PHE A 532 -16.69 13.59 26.78
N ARG A 533 -16.55 12.30 27.10
CA ARG A 533 -16.61 11.22 26.10
C ARG A 533 -17.95 11.19 25.37
N VAL A 534 -19.07 11.30 26.10
CA VAL A 534 -20.42 11.29 25.52
C VAL A 534 -20.62 12.47 24.56
N VAL A 535 -20.23 13.68 24.97
CA VAL A 535 -20.30 14.88 24.11
C VAL A 535 -19.43 14.71 22.87
N LEU A 536 -18.19 14.24 23.03
CA LEU A 536 -17.27 14.04 21.91
C LEU A 536 -17.82 13.01 20.92
N TYR A 537 -18.23 11.83 21.40
CA TYR A 537 -18.78 10.78 20.53
C TYR A 537 -20.04 11.24 19.80
N SER A 538 -20.97 11.88 20.52
CA SER A 538 -22.19 12.41 19.92
C SER A 538 -21.88 13.46 18.85
N THR A 539 -20.92 14.36 19.11
CA THR A 539 -20.50 15.38 18.14
C THR A 539 -19.90 14.74 16.89
N LEU A 540 -18.99 13.77 17.03
CA LEU A 540 -18.38 13.08 15.89
C LEU A 540 -19.42 12.29 15.09
N ILE A 541 -20.36 11.62 15.76
CA ILE A 541 -21.45 10.87 15.12
C ILE A 541 -22.37 11.81 14.34
N ILE A 542 -22.82 12.91 14.95
CA ILE A 542 -23.66 13.91 14.27
C ILE A 542 -22.92 14.48 13.05
N MET A 543 -21.64 14.79 13.20
CA MET A 543 -20.81 15.30 12.10
C MET A 543 -20.75 14.29 10.95
N MET A 544 -20.54 13.00 11.24
CA MET A 544 -20.53 11.93 10.24
C MET A 544 -21.91 11.74 9.58
N LEU A 545 -23.01 11.80 10.33
CA LEU A 545 -24.36 11.66 9.80
C LEU A 545 -24.74 12.83 8.86
N ILE A 546 -24.39 14.06 9.25
CA ILE A 546 -24.55 15.24 8.39
C ILE A 546 -23.72 15.05 7.12
N SER A 547 -22.44 14.70 7.25
CA SER A 547 -21.56 14.46 6.11
C SER A 547 -22.08 13.36 5.19
N PHE A 548 -22.61 12.27 5.73
CA PHE A 548 -23.22 11.19 4.95
C PHE A 548 -24.45 11.67 4.16
N GLY A 549 -25.33 12.47 4.78
CA GLY A 549 -26.47 13.07 4.10
C GLY A 549 -26.09 14.08 3.02
N LEU A 550 -24.92 14.73 3.14
CA LEU A 550 -24.38 15.63 2.12
C LEU A 550 -23.65 14.88 0.99
N SER A 551 -23.07 13.72 1.28
CA SER A 551 -22.27 12.94 0.34
C SER A 551 -23.05 11.89 -0.45
N SER A 552 -24.32 11.63 -0.13
CA SER A 552 -25.15 10.58 -0.76
C SER A 552 -25.41 10.77 -2.28
N ALA A 553 -24.88 11.83 -2.90
CA ALA A 553 -24.83 12.02 -4.35
C ALA A 553 -23.43 11.76 -4.97
N SER A 554 -22.39 11.50 -4.18
CA SER A 554 -20.98 11.45 -4.61
C SER A 554 -20.08 10.49 -3.83
N SER A 555 -20.58 9.67 -2.90
CA SER A 555 -19.76 8.74 -2.11
C SER A 555 -19.22 7.61 -2.99
N GLY A 556 -17.99 7.78 -3.49
CA GLY A 556 -17.26 6.73 -4.19
C GLY A 556 -16.62 5.73 -3.23
N SER A 557 -16.36 4.52 -3.72
CA SER A 557 -15.49 3.55 -3.05
C SER A 557 -14.17 4.22 -2.66
N PHE A 558 -13.53 3.77 -1.59
CA PHE A 558 -12.18 4.22 -1.24
C PHE A 558 -11.23 4.18 -2.45
N MET A 559 -10.35 5.16 -2.56
CA MET A 559 -9.48 5.31 -3.74
C MET A 559 -8.58 4.10 -3.97
N TYR A 560 -8.17 3.41 -2.90
CA TYR A 560 -7.21 2.31 -2.98
C TYR A 560 -7.81 0.90 -3.04
N ALA A 561 -9.15 0.77 -3.04
CA ALA A 561 -9.82 -0.53 -3.04
C ALA A 561 -9.61 -1.34 -4.34
N ASN A 562 -9.34 -0.65 -5.46
CA ASN A 562 -9.32 -1.23 -6.81
C ASN A 562 -7.91 -1.28 -7.45
N TYR A 563 -6.83 -1.02 -6.69
CA TYR A 563 -5.46 -1.02 -7.23
C TYR A 563 -4.84 -2.41 -7.37
#